data_AF-A0A8T9BBJ3-F1
#
_entry.id   AF-A0A8T9BBJ3-F1
#
_cell.length_a   1.000
_cell.length_b   1.000
_cell.length_c   1.000
_cell.angle_alpha   90.00
_cell.angle_beta   90.00
_cell.angle_gamma   90.00
#
_symmetry.space_group_name_H-M   'P 1'
#
loop_
_entity.id
_entity.type
_entity.pdbx_description
1 polymer ?
#
loop_
_entity_poly.entity_id
_entity_poly.type
_entity_poly.pdbx_seq_one_letter_code
_entity_poly.pdbx_strand_id
1 'polypeptide(L)'
;MKFAYMDAVIHASLRVHPNTGLVLERVVPKEGTTIDGYALPGGTIVGVNTWVIHRNKAIFGDDVDVFRPERWLEASDERLIVMKRNLFSFGAGPRMCIGRNIAMMQIGKFMVEFYRNFNATFTHPEEDWHVSGGW
;
A
#
# COMPACT_ATOMS: atom_id res chain seq x y z
N MET A 1 0.40 -3.98 -16.48
CA MET A 1 1.67 -3.49 -17.08
C MET A 1 2.34 -4.66 -17.79
N LYS A 2 3.07 -4.47 -18.91
CA LYS A 2 3.68 -5.60 -19.65
C LYS A 2 4.83 -6.30 -18.90
N PHE A 3 5.40 -5.66 -17.88
CA PHE A 3 6.50 -6.19 -17.06
C PHE A 3 5.96 -6.71 -15.72
N ALA A 4 5.68 -8.02 -15.63
CA ALA A 4 5.04 -8.63 -14.47
C ALA A 4 5.86 -8.45 -13.18
N TYR A 5 7.17 -8.68 -13.23
CA TYR A 5 8.02 -8.55 -12.05
C TYR A 5 8.15 -7.10 -11.57
N MET A 6 8.23 -6.13 -12.48
CA MET A 6 8.23 -4.71 -12.11
C MET A 6 6.91 -4.29 -11.45
N ASP A 7 5.78 -4.78 -11.96
CA ASP A 7 4.47 -4.55 -11.34
C ASP A 7 4.40 -5.14 -9.92
N ALA A 8 4.95 -6.33 -9.73
CA ALA A 8 5.07 -6.99 -8.43
C ALA A 8 5.96 -6.20 -7.46
N VAL A 9 7.10 -5.67 -7.92
CA VAL A 9 7.98 -4.80 -7.15
C VAL A 9 7.25 -3.53 -6.70
N ILE A 10 6.52 -2.86 -7.61
CA ILE A 10 5.77 -1.64 -7.27
C ILE A 10 4.71 -1.94 -6.20
N HIS A 11 3.95 -3.03 -6.35
CA HIS A 11 2.95 -3.42 -5.35
C HIS A 11 3.58 -3.78 -4.00
N ALA A 12 4.73 -4.47 -3.99
CA ALA A 12 5.47 -4.75 -2.77
C ALA A 12 5.99 -3.47 -2.10
N SER A 13 6.53 -2.52 -2.86
CA SER A 13 7.02 -1.23 -2.34
C SER A 13 5.89 -0.42 -1.72
N LEU A 14 4.76 -0.30 -2.42
CA LEU A 14 3.57 0.40 -1.92
C LEU A 14 2.96 -0.26 -0.68
N ARG A 15 3.16 -1.57 -0.51
CA ARG A 15 2.72 -2.32 0.67
C ARG A 15 3.65 -2.10 1.85
N VAL A 16 4.95 -2.34 1.67
CA VAL A 16 5.96 -2.29 2.73
C VAL A 16 6.22 -0.86 3.16
N HIS A 17 6.20 0.11 2.24
CA HIS A 17 6.38 1.53 2.52
C HIS A 17 5.24 2.33 1.91
N PRO A 18 4.03 2.32 2.51
CA PRO A 18 2.92 3.08 2.01
C PRO A 18 3.21 4.58 2.09
N ASN A 19 2.84 5.30 1.03
CA ASN A 19 2.84 6.76 0.98
C ASN A 19 1.88 7.39 2.00
N THR A 20 0.88 6.64 2.49
CA THR A 20 -0.02 7.07 3.56
C THR A 20 0.38 6.46 4.89
N GLY A 21 1.06 7.26 5.73
CA GLY A 21 1.47 6.82 7.08
C GLY A 21 0.45 7.09 8.20
N LEU A 22 -0.50 8.01 7.96
CA LEU A 22 -1.53 8.38 8.93
C LEU A 22 -2.80 7.57 8.74
N VAL A 23 -3.64 7.63 9.77
CA VAL A 23 -5.01 7.14 9.73
C VAL A 23 -5.79 7.90 8.64
N LEU A 24 -6.46 7.19 7.75
CA LEU A 24 -7.32 7.78 6.73
C LEU A 24 -8.68 8.16 7.35
N GLU A 25 -8.68 9.25 8.12
CA GLU A 25 -9.75 9.65 9.05
C GLU A 25 -11.06 10.09 8.37
N ARG A 26 -12.18 9.74 9.01
CA ARG A 26 -13.53 10.21 8.74
C ARG A 26 -14.20 10.55 10.06
N VAL A 27 -15.12 11.50 10.01
CA VAL A 27 -15.96 11.85 11.16
C VAL A 27 -17.30 11.15 11.00
N VAL A 28 -17.72 10.42 12.03
CA VAL A 28 -19.03 9.77 12.07
C VAL A 28 -20.15 10.84 11.99
N PRO A 29 -21.18 10.65 11.14
CA PRO A 29 -22.31 11.57 11.02
C PRO A 29 -23.04 11.82 12.34
N LYS A 30 -23.81 12.92 12.43
CA LYS A 30 -24.44 13.35 13.70
C LYS A 30 -25.36 12.29 14.30
N GLU A 31 -26.05 11.55 13.46
CA GLU A 31 -26.96 10.45 13.80
C GLU A 31 -26.24 9.19 14.34
N GLY A 32 -24.90 9.15 14.31
CA GLY A 32 -24.11 7.97 14.65
C GLY A 32 -24.05 6.96 13.51
N THR A 33 -23.33 5.86 13.72
CA THR A 33 -23.30 4.74 12.77
C THR A 33 -22.94 3.43 13.47
N THR A 34 -23.09 2.30 12.78
CA THR A 34 -22.58 1.00 13.26
C THR A 34 -21.51 0.51 12.31
N ILE A 35 -20.30 0.25 12.82
CA ILE A 35 -19.19 -0.34 12.05
C ILE A 35 -18.80 -1.64 12.73
N ASP A 36 -18.83 -2.75 11.99
CA ASP A 36 -18.46 -4.09 12.49
C ASP A 36 -19.18 -4.49 13.78
N GLY A 37 -20.46 -4.12 13.90
CA GLY A 37 -21.29 -4.38 15.09
C GLY A 37 -21.11 -3.38 16.25
N TYR A 38 -20.17 -2.44 16.15
CA TYR A 38 -19.95 -1.40 17.15
C TYR A 38 -20.74 -0.13 16.83
N ALA A 39 -21.62 0.28 17.74
CA ALA A 39 -22.34 1.55 17.64
C ALA A 39 -21.41 2.72 18.02
N LEU A 40 -21.23 3.65 17.10
CA LEU A 40 -20.35 4.81 17.24
C LEU A 40 -21.17 6.10 17.26
N PRO A 41 -20.99 6.98 18.27
CA PRO A 41 -21.69 8.24 18.34
C PRO A 41 -21.18 9.20 17.25
N GLY A 42 -22.05 10.15 16.86
CA GLY A 42 -21.68 11.22 15.95
C GLY A 42 -20.51 12.06 16.46
N GLY A 43 -19.64 12.47 15.55
CA GLY A 43 -18.40 13.20 15.89
C GLY A 43 -17.20 12.32 16.18
N THR A 44 -17.36 10.99 16.32
CA THR A 44 -16.23 10.07 16.49
C THR A 44 -15.33 10.11 15.25
N ILE A 45 -14.01 10.22 15.44
CA ILE A 45 -13.03 10.08 14.37
C ILE A 45 -12.69 8.59 14.21
N VAL A 46 -12.91 8.07 13.02
CA VAL A 46 -12.58 6.69 12.63
C VAL A 46 -11.66 6.69 11.43
N GLY A 47 -10.82 5.68 11.28
CA GLY A 47 -10.09 5.50 10.03
C GLY A 47 -9.28 4.23 9.99
N VAL A 48 -8.67 3.99 8.84
CA VAL A 48 -7.84 2.82 8.60
C VAL A 48 -6.38 3.28 8.57
N ASN A 49 -5.54 2.60 9.33
CA ASN A 49 -4.09 2.77 9.25
C ASN A 49 -3.53 1.83 8.17
N THR A 50 -2.95 2.42 7.11
CA THR A 50 -2.41 1.68 5.97
C THR A 50 -1.27 0.73 6.37
N TRP A 51 -0.40 1.13 7.29
CA TRP A 51 0.69 0.27 7.77
C TRP A 51 0.21 -0.96 8.53
N VAL A 52 -0.91 -0.85 9.24
CA VAL A 52 -1.49 -1.96 10.00
C VAL A 52 -2.16 -2.95 9.05
N ILE A 53 -3.01 -2.48 8.13
CA ILE A 53 -3.69 -3.38 7.17
C ILE A 53 -2.69 -4.10 6.26
N HIS A 54 -1.62 -3.44 5.84
CA HIS A 54 -0.56 -4.03 5.01
C HIS A 54 0.26 -5.11 5.71
N ARG A 55 0.17 -5.20 7.05
CA ARG A 55 0.78 -6.26 7.87
C ARG A 55 -0.21 -7.33 8.33
N ASN A 56 -1.43 -7.32 7.81
CA ASN A 56 -2.39 -8.37 8.11
C ASN A 56 -1.97 -9.69 7.44
N LYS A 57 -1.52 -10.66 8.25
CA LYS A 57 -1.11 -12.01 7.80
C LYS A 57 -2.22 -12.77 7.09
N ALA A 58 -3.47 -12.58 7.49
CA ALA A 58 -4.60 -13.21 6.81
C ALA A 58 -4.77 -12.73 5.36
N ILE A 59 -4.26 -11.54 5.01
CA ILE A 59 -4.34 -10.95 3.66
C ILE A 59 -3.03 -11.14 2.88
N PHE A 60 -1.89 -10.96 3.53
CA PHE A 60 -0.59 -10.91 2.86
C PHE A 60 0.32 -12.12 3.15
N GLY A 61 -0.09 -13.07 3.99
CA GLY A 61 0.72 -14.24 4.37
C GLY A 61 1.59 -13.98 5.60
N ASP A 62 2.25 -15.02 6.13
CA ASP A 62 2.95 -14.93 7.42
C ASP A 62 4.21 -14.06 7.39
N ASP A 63 4.85 -13.95 6.24
CA ASP A 63 6.05 -13.15 5.95
C ASP A 63 5.71 -11.69 5.59
N VAL A 64 4.70 -11.10 6.24
CA VAL A 64 4.26 -9.71 5.97
C VAL A 64 5.34 -8.66 6.18
N ASP A 65 6.36 -8.90 7.00
CA ASP A 65 7.43 -7.92 7.21
C ASP A 65 8.52 -8.02 6.15
N VAL A 66 8.46 -9.03 5.27
CA VAL A 66 9.43 -9.24 4.19
C VAL A 66 9.01 -8.51 2.92
N PHE A 67 9.95 -7.79 2.31
CA PHE A 67 9.83 -7.31 0.95
C PHE A 67 9.98 -8.49 -0.03
N ARG A 68 8.85 -9.03 -0.51
CA ARG A 68 8.79 -10.17 -1.44
C ARG A 68 7.85 -9.88 -2.62
N PRO A 69 8.36 -9.38 -3.75
CA PRO A 69 7.58 -9.17 -4.98
C PRO A 69 6.88 -10.44 -5.47
N GLU A 70 7.51 -11.60 -5.34
CA GLU A 70 7.05 -12.90 -5.83
C GLU A 70 5.66 -13.27 -5.32
N ARG A 71 5.27 -12.78 -4.13
CA ARG A 71 3.93 -12.93 -3.55
C ARG A 71 2.81 -12.48 -4.50
N TRP A 72 3.08 -11.49 -5.36
CA TRP A 72 2.11 -10.98 -6.34
C TRP A 72 2.08 -11.76 -7.65
N LEU A 73 3.01 -12.69 -7.85
CA LEU A 73 3.12 -13.55 -9.02
C LEU A 73 2.67 -14.99 -8.73
N GLU A 74 2.90 -15.46 -7.50
CA GLU A 74 2.61 -16.82 -7.05
C GLU A 74 1.19 -17.00 -6.48
N ALA A 75 0.53 -15.90 -6.12
CA ALA A 75 -0.82 -15.96 -5.54
C ALA A 75 -1.86 -16.36 -6.60
N SER A 76 -2.87 -17.13 -6.19
CA SER A 76 -4.03 -17.43 -7.04
C SER A 76 -4.78 -16.15 -7.43
N ASP A 77 -5.56 -16.21 -8.50
CA ASP A 77 -6.34 -15.05 -8.96
C ASP A 77 -7.30 -14.53 -7.88
N GLU A 78 -7.95 -15.42 -7.13
CA GLU A 78 -8.84 -15.05 -6.02
C GLU A 78 -8.07 -14.34 -4.92
N ARG A 79 -6.87 -14.86 -4.58
CA ARG A 79 -6.01 -14.27 -3.57
C ARG A 79 -5.48 -12.90 -4.01
N LEU A 80 -5.11 -12.75 -5.27
CA LEU A 80 -4.66 -11.50 -5.85
C LEU A 80 -5.75 -10.42 -5.80
N ILE A 81 -7.01 -10.78 -6.06
CA ILE A 81 -8.14 -9.85 -5.94
C ILE A 81 -8.25 -9.33 -4.50
N VAL A 82 -8.15 -10.23 -3.51
CA VAL A 82 -8.20 -9.85 -2.08
C VAL A 82 -7.02 -8.94 -1.71
N MET A 83 -5.81 -9.31 -2.09
CA MET A 83 -4.60 -8.52 -1.81
C MET A 83 -4.67 -7.13 -2.45
N LYS A 84 -5.07 -7.02 -3.72
CA LYS A 84 -5.19 -5.74 -4.43
C LYS A 84 -6.28 -4.85 -3.84
N ARG A 85 -7.39 -5.43 -3.39
CA ARG A 85 -8.47 -4.68 -2.68
C ARG A 85 -8.02 -4.11 -1.34
N ASN A 86 -7.06 -4.77 -0.68
CA ASN A 86 -6.53 -4.38 0.62
C ASN A 86 -5.17 -3.64 0.54
N LEU A 87 -4.68 -3.36 -0.67
CA LEU A 87 -3.54 -2.48 -0.88
C LEU A 87 -4.03 -1.02 -0.79
N PHE A 88 -3.94 -0.47 0.42
CA PHE A 88 -4.59 0.77 0.84
C PHE A 88 -3.72 2.02 0.69
N SER A 89 -2.56 1.93 0.00
CA SER A 89 -1.63 3.07 -0.22
C SER A 89 -2.35 4.29 -0.82
N PHE A 90 -3.32 4.06 -1.70
CA PHE A 90 -4.14 5.12 -2.30
C PHE A 90 -5.52 5.29 -1.64
N GLY A 91 -5.74 4.68 -0.48
CA GLY A 91 -7.05 4.58 0.17
C GLY A 91 -8.05 3.74 -0.64
N ALA A 92 -9.33 3.82 -0.24
CA ALA A 92 -10.42 3.15 -0.95
C ALA A 92 -11.73 3.94 -0.88
N GLY A 93 -12.72 3.46 -1.64
CA GLY A 93 -14.07 4.01 -1.65
C GLY A 93 -14.15 5.43 -2.24
N PRO A 94 -15.16 6.23 -1.86
CA PRO A 94 -15.44 7.56 -2.44
C PRO A 94 -14.33 8.60 -2.25
N ARG A 95 -13.36 8.32 -1.38
CA ARG A 95 -12.25 9.20 -1.04
C ARG A 95 -10.89 8.58 -1.37
N MET A 96 -10.88 7.60 -2.26
CA MET A 96 -9.64 7.09 -2.87
C MET A 96 -8.87 8.24 -3.54
N CYS A 97 -7.54 8.17 -3.50
CA CYS A 97 -6.66 9.15 -4.12
C CYS A 97 -6.98 9.32 -5.62
N ILE A 98 -7.41 10.52 -6.00
CA ILE A 98 -7.71 10.88 -7.40
C ILE A 98 -6.47 10.75 -8.30
N GLY A 99 -5.28 10.94 -7.73
CA GLY A 99 -3.99 10.85 -8.42
C GLY A 99 -3.47 9.43 -8.64
N ARG A 100 -4.16 8.38 -8.16
CA ARG A 100 -3.69 6.98 -8.21
C ARG A 100 -3.22 6.57 -9.61
N ASN A 101 -4.04 6.83 -10.63
CA ASN A 101 -3.73 6.39 -11.99
C ASN A 101 -2.53 7.15 -12.59
N ILE A 102 -2.40 8.44 -12.27
CA ILE A 102 -1.26 9.26 -12.70
C ILE A 102 0.01 8.78 -11.99
N ALA A 103 -0.03 8.56 -10.67
CA ALA A 103 1.10 8.08 -9.89
C ALA A 103 1.59 6.72 -10.39
N MET A 104 0.69 5.76 -10.62
CA MET A 104 1.07 4.44 -11.15
C MET A 104 1.70 4.53 -12.55
N MET A 105 1.20 5.41 -13.40
CA MET A 105 1.82 5.69 -14.71
C MET A 105 3.23 6.28 -14.55
N GLN A 106 3.38 7.29 -13.69
CA GLN A 106 4.65 7.96 -13.44
C GLN A 106 5.69 7.02 -12.86
N ILE A 107 5.32 6.21 -11.85
CA ILE A 107 6.20 5.18 -11.27
C ILE A 107 6.63 4.19 -12.34
N GLY A 108 5.69 3.67 -13.13
CA GLY A 108 6.00 2.73 -14.21
C GLY A 108 6.95 3.32 -15.26
N LYS A 109 6.71 4.57 -15.68
CA LYS A 109 7.58 5.28 -16.64
C LYS A 109 8.96 5.56 -16.05
N PHE A 110 9.02 6.03 -14.80
CA PHE A 110 10.28 6.30 -14.10
C PHE A 110 11.14 5.04 -14.00
N MET A 111 10.57 3.92 -13.53
CA MET A 111 11.31 2.66 -13.38
C MET A 111 11.92 2.21 -14.71
N VAL A 112 11.17 2.26 -15.81
CA VAL A 112 11.68 1.87 -17.14
C VAL A 112 12.79 2.81 -17.60
N GLU A 113 12.60 4.13 -17.53
CA GLU A 113 13.61 5.07 -18.02
C GLU A 113 14.86 5.08 -17.14
N PHE A 114 14.71 4.95 -15.83
CA PHE A 114 15.83 4.94 -14.90
C PHE A 114 16.75 3.74 -15.17
N TYR A 115 16.22 2.52 -15.15
CA TYR A 115 17.04 1.32 -15.36
C TYR A 115 17.47 1.10 -16.82
N ARG A 116 16.85 1.78 -17.78
CA ARG A 116 17.32 1.79 -19.18
C ARG A 116 18.55 2.66 -19.38
N ASN A 117 18.65 3.78 -18.66
CA ASN A 117 19.70 4.79 -18.87
C ASN A 117 20.80 4.75 -17.81
N PHE A 118 20.54 4.14 -16.65
CA PHE A 118 21.46 4.12 -15.52
C PHE A 118 21.63 2.69 -14.98
N ASN A 119 22.86 2.40 -14.52
CA ASN A 119 23.14 1.25 -13.66
C ASN A 119 23.42 1.79 -12.26
N ALA A 120 22.50 1.55 -11.33
CA ALA A 120 22.54 2.15 -9.99
C ALA A 120 23.09 1.16 -8.96
N THR A 121 23.91 1.65 -8.05
CA THR A 121 24.45 0.90 -6.90
C THR A 121 24.36 1.77 -5.64
N PHE A 122 24.25 1.14 -4.47
CA PHE A 122 24.31 1.88 -3.21
C PHE A 122 25.73 2.34 -2.93
N THR A 123 25.87 3.57 -2.43
CA THR A 123 27.18 4.12 -2.02
C THR A 123 27.70 3.47 -0.75
N HIS A 124 26.79 3.03 0.13
CA HIS A 124 27.07 2.35 1.41
C HIS A 124 26.19 1.09 1.51
N PRO A 125 26.50 0.02 0.76
CA PRO A 125 25.69 -1.20 0.74
C PRO A 125 25.67 -1.96 2.08
N GLU A 126 26.62 -1.69 2.96
CA GLU A 126 26.73 -2.23 4.31
C GLU A 126 25.86 -1.52 5.36
N GLU A 127 25.34 -0.33 5.05
CA GLU A 127 24.52 0.42 5.99
C GLU A 127 23.05 -0.05 5.98
N ASP A 128 22.49 -0.21 7.18
CA ASP A 128 21.06 -0.51 7.33
C ASP A 128 20.21 0.73 7.06
N TRP A 129 19.05 0.50 6.44
CA TRP A 129 18.07 1.56 6.20
C TRP A 129 17.39 1.98 7.50
N HIS A 130 17.46 3.27 7.82
CA HIS A 130 16.63 3.86 8.87
C HIS A 130 15.34 4.41 8.27
N VAL A 131 14.19 3.85 8.70
CA VAL A 131 12.87 4.32 8.27
C VAL A 131 12.30 5.21 9.37
N SER A 132 12.20 6.50 9.11
CA SER A 132 11.50 7.44 9.96
C SER A 132 10.07 7.65 9.47
N GLY A 133 9.09 7.49 10.37
CA GLY A 133 7.71 7.85 10.10
C GLY A 133 7.50 9.34 10.39
N GLY A 134 6.99 10.08 9.42
CA GLY A 134 6.65 11.49 9.57
C GLY A 134 5.55 11.92 8.61
N TRP A 135 4.90 13.02 8.95
CA TRP A 135 4.09 13.85 8.06
C TRP A 135 4.43 15.31 8.31
#